data_AF-A0A4Q5GQ50-F1
#
_entry.id   AF-A0A4Q5GQ50-F1
#
_cell.length_a   1.000
_cell.length_b   1.000
_cell.length_c   1.000
_cell.angle_alpha   90.00
_cell.angle_beta   90.00
_cell.angle_gamma   90.00
#
_symmetry.space_group_name_H-M   'P 1'
#
loop_
_entity.id
_entity.type
_entity.pdbx_description
1 polymer ?
#
loop_
_entity_poly.entity_id
_entity_poly.type
_entity_poly.pdbx_seq_one_letter_code
_entity_poly.pdbx_strand_id
1 'polypeptide(L)'
;MESKTFHFIVNGDGWIALDDGPQENAISITFSMKDLENGKTYYIVPGTHYATLVDKWEVNGTTIPSDQDGVFTLNSIMGKRYPNNTTFYYNFANSSTKTCTITVISSTWNSNNWYTQLHGMVGFSPNPTLITDNLTVNYGETVTVYAKGDEGNHDSDYGTESWWYYIKGFYNSDHVIYKASNGDINTTNDTYTFKATENRTIYVDFIYYKR
;
A
#
# COMPACT_ATOMS: atom_id res chain seq x y z
N MET A 1 23.57 -34.43 -19.20
CA MET A 1 22.40 -33.53 -19.11
C MET A 1 22.93 -32.12 -19.25
N GLU A 2 22.40 -31.34 -20.18
CA GLU A 2 22.81 -29.94 -20.31
C GLU A 2 22.32 -29.17 -19.08
N SER A 3 23.27 -28.50 -18.42
CA SER A 3 23.00 -27.53 -17.37
C SER A 3 23.24 -26.12 -17.91
N LYS A 4 22.44 -25.17 -17.47
CA LYS A 4 22.62 -23.75 -17.77
C LYS A 4 22.78 -22.96 -16.49
N THR A 5 23.73 -22.04 -16.50
CA THR A 5 23.92 -21.01 -15.48
C THR A 5 23.19 -19.75 -15.89
N PHE A 6 22.47 -19.16 -14.95
CA PHE A 6 21.83 -17.85 -15.10
C PHE A 6 22.32 -16.92 -13.99
N HIS A 7 22.46 -15.65 -14.33
CA HIS A 7 22.89 -14.60 -13.42
C HIS A 7 21.70 -13.68 -13.11
N PHE A 8 21.52 -13.33 -11.85
CA PHE A 8 20.47 -12.42 -11.41
C PHE A 8 21.13 -11.27 -10.65
N ILE A 9 20.87 -10.04 -11.04
CA ILE A 9 21.48 -8.85 -10.45
C ILE A 9 20.37 -7.87 -10.10
N VAL A 10 20.37 -7.35 -8.88
CA VAL A 10 19.46 -6.30 -8.43
C VAL A 10 20.18 -4.97 -8.49
N ASN A 11 19.65 -4.05 -9.29
CA ASN A 11 20.17 -2.70 -9.40
C ASN A 11 19.53 -1.81 -8.33
N GLY A 12 20.28 -1.41 -7.31
CA GLY A 12 19.81 -0.52 -6.23
C GLY A 12 20.26 -0.99 -4.85
N ASP A 13 19.55 -0.53 -3.81
CA ASP A 13 19.78 -0.90 -2.40
C ASP A 13 19.02 -2.16 -1.90
N GLY A 14 18.33 -2.88 -2.80
CA GLY A 14 17.65 -4.15 -2.48
C GLY A 14 18.49 -5.40 -2.73
N TRP A 15 17.93 -6.57 -2.42
CA TRP A 15 18.61 -7.86 -2.54
C TRP A 15 17.69 -8.99 -3.02
N ILE A 16 18.31 -10.06 -3.50
CA ILE A 16 17.63 -11.29 -3.90
C ILE A 16 17.58 -12.21 -2.68
N ALA A 17 16.39 -12.73 -2.37
CA ALA A 17 16.20 -13.78 -1.38
C ALA A 17 15.91 -15.11 -2.08
N LEU A 18 16.65 -16.14 -1.67
CA LEU A 18 16.31 -17.53 -1.89
C LEU A 18 15.66 -18.05 -0.60
N ASP A 19 14.68 -18.95 -0.69
CA ASP A 19 13.89 -19.43 0.46
C ASP A 19 14.74 -19.76 1.72
N ASP A 20 15.96 -20.28 1.55
CA ASP A 20 16.92 -20.56 2.63
C ASP A 20 18.36 -20.05 2.34
N GLY A 21 18.52 -19.05 1.46
CA GLY A 21 19.84 -18.61 0.97
C GLY A 21 20.31 -17.24 1.46
N PRO A 22 21.57 -16.87 1.14
CA PRO A 22 22.13 -15.58 1.52
C PRO A 22 21.41 -14.42 0.82
N GLN A 23 21.34 -13.28 1.51
CA GLN A 23 20.83 -12.03 0.96
C GLN A 23 21.93 -11.37 0.14
N GLU A 24 21.82 -11.46 -1.19
CA GLU A 24 22.85 -10.94 -2.10
C GLU A 24 22.21 -10.07 -3.18
N ASN A 25 22.92 -9.02 -3.59
CA ASN A 25 22.50 -8.15 -4.70
C ASN A 25 22.82 -8.75 -6.08
N ALA A 26 23.61 -9.82 -6.14
CA ALA A 26 23.90 -10.56 -7.35
C ALA A 26 24.12 -12.04 -7.04
N ILE A 27 23.41 -12.92 -7.73
CA ILE A 27 23.56 -14.38 -7.58
C ILE A 27 23.72 -15.06 -8.93
N SER A 28 24.47 -16.14 -8.96
CA SER A 28 24.63 -16.99 -10.14
C SER A 28 24.22 -18.40 -9.79
N ILE A 29 23.31 -18.99 -10.57
CA ILE A 29 22.80 -20.33 -10.25
C ILE A 29 22.77 -21.19 -11.51
N THR A 30 23.31 -22.40 -11.37
CA THR A 30 23.31 -23.45 -12.39
C THR A 30 22.14 -24.39 -12.18
N PHE A 31 21.32 -24.58 -13.21
CA PHE A 31 20.20 -25.52 -13.25
C PHE A 31 20.45 -26.61 -14.27
N SER A 32 20.09 -27.84 -13.92
CA SER A 32 19.83 -28.84 -14.94
C SER A 32 18.48 -28.54 -15.63
N MET A 33 18.30 -29.00 -16.87
CA MET A 33 16.98 -28.89 -17.53
C MET A 33 15.85 -29.56 -16.75
N LYS A 34 16.14 -30.59 -15.94
CA LYS A 34 15.18 -31.27 -15.07
C LYS A 34 14.75 -30.38 -13.89
N ASP A 35 15.67 -29.60 -13.32
CA ASP A 35 15.34 -28.66 -12.23
C ASP A 35 14.39 -27.55 -12.74
N LEU A 36 14.56 -27.14 -13.99
CA LEU A 36 13.70 -26.16 -14.64
C LEU A 36 12.29 -26.66 -14.94
N GLU A 37 12.08 -27.98 -15.06
CA GLU A 37 10.75 -28.57 -15.26
C GLU A 37 9.87 -28.40 -14.02
N ASN A 38 10.46 -28.41 -12.83
CA ASN A 38 9.75 -28.15 -11.57
C ASN A 38 9.51 -26.66 -11.32
N GLY A 39 10.21 -25.78 -12.04
CA GLY A 39 10.21 -24.35 -11.81
C GLY A 39 10.98 -23.97 -10.54
N LYS A 40 11.59 -22.78 -10.54
CA LYS A 40 12.17 -22.18 -9.36
C LYS A 40 11.77 -20.71 -9.27
N THR A 41 11.31 -20.32 -8.10
CA THR A 41 10.86 -18.97 -7.81
C THR A 41 11.94 -18.21 -7.06
N TYR A 42 12.10 -16.93 -7.38
CA TYR A 42 12.97 -16.00 -6.70
C TYR A 42 12.15 -14.82 -6.21
N TYR A 43 12.49 -14.33 -5.03
CA TYR A 43 11.87 -13.17 -4.43
C TYR A 43 12.89 -12.04 -4.36
N ILE A 44 12.51 -10.87 -4.87
CA ILE A 44 13.26 -9.65 -4.62
C ILE A 44 12.72 -9.00 -3.36
N VAL A 45 13.61 -8.74 -2.42
CA VAL A 45 13.28 -7.96 -1.24
C VAL A 45 13.81 -6.55 -1.48
N PRO A 46 12.92 -5.55 -1.60
CA PRO A 46 13.35 -4.17 -1.70
C PRO A 46 14.08 -3.74 -0.42
N GLY A 47 15.09 -2.89 -0.56
CA GLY A 47 15.60 -2.10 0.57
C GLY A 47 14.53 -1.12 1.06
N THR A 48 14.85 -0.32 2.08
CA THR A 48 13.88 0.55 2.78
C THR A 48 13.18 1.62 1.93
N HIS A 49 13.50 1.72 0.63
CA HIS A 49 13.05 2.79 -0.26
C HIS A 49 12.35 2.33 -1.56
N TYR A 50 12.10 1.03 -1.79
CA TYR A 50 11.51 0.57 -3.06
C TYR A 50 10.12 -0.08 -2.95
N ALA A 51 9.34 0.14 -4.01
CA ALA A 51 7.99 -0.33 -4.25
C ALA A 51 8.02 -1.59 -5.11
N THR A 52 7.44 -2.70 -4.67
CA THR A 52 7.49 -3.98 -5.41
C THR A 52 6.54 -4.06 -6.63
N LEU A 53 5.86 -2.96 -6.99
CA LEU A 53 4.59 -3.04 -7.71
C LEU A 53 4.61 -2.57 -9.18
N VAL A 54 5.79 -2.33 -9.78
CA VAL A 54 5.95 -2.18 -11.24
C VAL A 54 7.30 -2.70 -11.73
N ASP A 55 7.87 -3.64 -10.99
CA ASP A 55 9.25 -4.04 -11.22
C ASP A 55 9.39 -4.85 -12.50
N LYS A 56 10.56 -4.72 -13.08
CA LYS A 56 10.86 -5.24 -14.41
C LYS A 56 12.18 -5.94 -14.36
N TRP A 57 12.18 -7.14 -14.93
CA TRP A 57 13.40 -7.80 -15.31
C TRP A 57 13.82 -7.28 -16.67
N GLU A 58 15.05 -6.86 -16.80
CA GLU A 58 15.68 -6.57 -18.09
C GLU A 58 16.59 -7.73 -18.47
N VAL A 59 16.39 -8.24 -19.69
CA VAL A 59 17.18 -9.34 -20.25
C VAL A 59 17.47 -9.00 -21.70
N ASN A 60 18.75 -8.90 -22.05
CA ASN A 60 19.19 -8.57 -23.42
C ASN A 60 18.52 -7.29 -23.97
N GLY A 61 18.36 -6.26 -23.14
CA GLY A 61 17.70 -4.99 -23.52
C GLY A 61 16.19 -5.06 -23.70
N THR A 62 15.55 -6.19 -23.35
CA THR A 62 14.11 -6.37 -23.37
C THR A 62 13.55 -6.39 -21.96
N THR A 63 12.46 -5.67 -21.76
CA THR A 63 11.71 -5.67 -20.50
C THR A 63 10.78 -6.89 -20.41
N ILE A 64 10.88 -7.61 -19.29
CA ILE A 64 9.97 -8.66 -18.88
C ILE A 64 9.24 -8.13 -17.63
N PRO A 65 7.90 -8.16 -17.59
CA PRO A 65 7.17 -7.85 -16.37
C PRO A 65 7.67 -8.74 -15.23
N SER A 66 7.93 -8.16 -14.05
CA SER A 66 7.99 -8.98 -12.84
C SER A 66 6.61 -9.56 -12.59
N ASP A 67 6.54 -10.85 -12.27
CA ASP A 67 5.34 -11.37 -11.64
C ASP A 67 5.19 -10.63 -10.29
N GLN A 68 3.94 -10.36 -9.90
CA GLN A 68 3.53 -9.51 -8.78
C GLN A 68 4.54 -9.49 -7.62
N ASP A 69 4.98 -8.30 -7.24
CA ASP A 69 5.81 -8.06 -6.06
C ASP A 69 7.25 -8.60 -6.09
N GLY A 70 7.93 -8.43 -7.22
CA GLY A 70 9.35 -8.78 -7.33
C GLY A 70 9.63 -10.25 -7.41
N VAL A 71 8.65 -11.02 -7.90
CA VAL A 71 8.78 -12.44 -8.11
C VAL A 71 9.30 -12.73 -9.52
N PHE A 72 10.27 -13.64 -9.62
CA PHE A 72 10.70 -14.20 -10.89
C PHE A 72 10.63 -15.72 -10.86
N THR A 73 9.92 -16.31 -11.82
CA THR A 73 9.86 -17.75 -11.96
C THR A 73 10.70 -18.21 -13.14
N LEU A 74 11.80 -18.91 -12.85
CA LEU A 74 12.60 -19.58 -13.87
C LEU A 74 12.06 -20.99 -14.08
N ASN A 75 11.55 -21.27 -15.27
CA ASN A 75 10.99 -22.57 -15.66
C ASN A 75 11.60 -23.10 -16.97
N SER A 76 11.17 -24.28 -17.40
CA SER A 76 11.68 -24.94 -18.61
C SER A 76 11.44 -24.12 -19.89
N ILE A 77 10.38 -23.32 -19.97
CA ILE A 77 10.10 -22.43 -21.10
C ILE A 77 11.15 -21.31 -21.14
N MET A 78 11.42 -20.66 -20.01
CA MET A 78 12.46 -19.63 -19.90
C MET A 78 13.86 -20.21 -20.14
N GLY A 79 14.16 -21.39 -19.59
CA GLY A 79 15.45 -22.05 -19.80
C GLY A 79 15.71 -22.49 -21.23
N LYS A 80 14.67 -22.78 -22.03
CA LYS A 80 14.79 -23.00 -23.48
C LYS A 80 14.95 -21.69 -24.25
N ARG A 81 14.24 -20.64 -23.83
CA ARG A 81 14.24 -19.32 -24.47
C ARG A 81 15.59 -18.62 -24.38
N TYR A 82 16.28 -18.71 -23.24
CA TYR A 82 17.52 -17.98 -23.00
C TYR A 82 18.77 -18.86 -23.11
N PRO A 83 19.88 -18.34 -23.67
CA PRO A 83 21.15 -19.06 -23.75
C PRO A 83 21.80 -19.25 -22.37
N ASN A 84 22.79 -20.15 -22.29
CA ASN A 84 23.61 -20.30 -21.09
C ASN A 84 24.32 -18.97 -20.76
N ASN A 85 24.52 -18.68 -19.47
CA ASN A 85 25.09 -17.43 -18.94
C ASN A 85 24.26 -16.18 -19.26
N THR A 86 22.94 -16.30 -19.43
CA THR A 86 22.07 -15.11 -19.54
C THR A 86 21.98 -14.40 -18.20
N THR A 87 22.09 -13.07 -18.23
CA THR A 87 21.93 -12.20 -17.06
C THR A 87 20.56 -11.53 -17.07
N PHE A 88 19.88 -11.61 -15.93
CA PHE A 88 18.61 -10.97 -15.62
C PHE A 88 18.89 -9.82 -14.64
N TYR A 89 18.59 -8.60 -15.06
CA TYR A 89 18.72 -7.42 -14.21
C TYR A 89 17.36 -7.05 -13.65
N TYR A 90 17.24 -7.00 -12.34
CA TYR A 90 16.08 -6.42 -11.68
C TYR A 90 16.28 -4.93 -11.51
N ASN A 91 15.42 -4.16 -12.15
CA ASN A 91 15.42 -2.71 -12.01
C ASN A 91 14.22 -2.33 -11.14
N PHE A 92 14.49 -1.77 -9.95
CA PHE A 92 13.43 -1.16 -9.16
C PHE A 92 12.80 -0.02 -9.94
N ALA A 93 11.48 0.04 -9.97
CA ALA A 93 10.79 1.21 -10.50
C ALA A 93 11.15 2.44 -9.65
N ASN A 94 11.47 3.57 -10.30
CA ASN A 94 11.64 4.83 -9.58
C ASN A 94 10.30 5.24 -8.97
N SER A 95 10.22 5.21 -7.63
CA SER A 95 9.04 5.59 -6.86
C SER A 95 8.57 7.02 -7.16
N SER A 96 9.47 7.89 -7.64
CA SER A 96 9.14 9.27 -8.00
C SER A 96 8.25 9.43 -9.24
N THR A 97 8.07 8.38 -10.05
CA THR A 97 7.19 8.43 -11.23
C THR A 97 5.80 7.84 -10.98
N LYS A 98 5.55 7.31 -9.78
CA LYS A 98 4.27 6.73 -9.40
C LYS A 98 3.63 7.58 -8.32
N THR A 99 2.38 7.95 -8.55
CA THR A 99 1.57 8.64 -7.55
C THR A 99 0.50 7.72 -6.99
N CYS A 100 0.10 7.96 -5.75
CA CYS A 100 -1.04 7.34 -5.10
C CYS A 100 -2.08 8.42 -4.80
N THR A 101 -3.35 8.11 -5.08
CA THR A 101 -4.46 8.98 -4.68
C THR A 101 -5.09 8.43 -3.41
N ILE A 102 -5.08 9.26 -2.37
CA ILE A 102 -5.74 8.99 -1.09
C ILE A 102 -7.02 9.78 -1.07
N THR A 103 -8.14 9.10 -0.84
CA THR A 103 -9.44 9.73 -0.61
C THR A 103 -9.79 9.56 0.86
N VAL A 104 -10.22 10.62 1.53
CA VAL A 104 -10.78 10.55 2.87
C VAL A 104 -12.23 10.99 2.84
N ILE A 105 -13.09 10.27 3.55
CA ILE A 105 -14.53 10.49 3.58
C ILE A 105 -15.00 10.52 5.03
N SER A 106 -15.73 11.57 5.39
CA SER A 106 -16.49 11.67 6.63
C SER A 106 -17.70 10.76 6.54
N SER A 107 -17.82 9.79 7.44
CA SER A 107 -18.83 8.74 7.35
C SER A 107 -19.32 8.25 8.70
N THR A 108 -20.37 7.44 8.68
CA THR A 108 -20.79 6.61 9.81
C THR A 108 -21.05 5.20 9.32
N TRP A 109 -20.61 4.18 10.07
CA TRP A 109 -20.89 2.79 9.74
C TRP A 109 -22.21 2.36 10.37
N ASN A 110 -23.18 1.99 9.55
CA ASN A 110 -24.48 1.49 10.00
C ASN A 110 -24.96 0.39 9.06
N SER A 111 -25.61 -0.65 9.58
CA SER A 111 -26.27 -1.68 8.77
C SER A 111 -25.36 -2.27 7.68
N ASN A 112 -24.10 -2.50 8.05
CA ASN A 112 -23.01 -2.99 7.20
C ASN A 112 -22.70 -2.14 5.96
N ASN A 113 -22.95 -0.83 6.03
CA ASN A 113 -22.66 0.11 4.96
C ASN A 113 -22.13 1.44 5.51
N TRP A 114 -21.35 2.13 4.67
CA TRP A 114 -20.91 3.50 4.92
C TRP A 114 -21.96 4.50 4.45
N TYR A 115 -22.32 5.42 5.34
CA TYR A 115 -23.14 6.59 5.01
C TYR A 115 -22.33 7.86 5.25
N THR A 116 -22.43 8.82 4.33
CA THR A 116 -21.78 10.13 4.49
C THR A 116 -22.24 10.81 5.78
N GLN A 117 -21.29 11.33 6.55
CA GLN A 117 -21.57 12.13 7.74
C GLN A 117 -21.32 13.61 7.47
N LEU A 118 -22.38 14.43 7.53
CA LEU A 118 -22.31 15.85 7.21
C LEU A 118 -21.71 16.70 8.34
N HIS A 119 -21.74 16.19 9.57
CA HIS A 119 -21.22 16.85 10.77
C HIS A 119 -19.82 16.35 11.19
N GLY A 120 -19.10 15.74 10.25
CA GLY A 120 -17.70 15.37 10.42
C GLY A 120 -16.88 16.06 9.34
N MET A 121 -15.73 16.63 9.72
CA MET A 121 -14.80 17.27 8.81
C MET A 121 -13.53 16.43 8.71
N VAL A 122 -13.04 16.25 7.48
CA VAL A 122 -11.86 15.46 7.15
C VAL A 122 -11.00 16.21 6.14
N GLY A 123 -9.72 15.86 6.09
CA GLY A 123 -8.81 16.41 5.09
C GLY A 123 -7.35 16.12 5.39
N PHE A 124 -6.47 16.77 4.62
CA PHE A 124 -5.01 16.59 4.73
C PHE A 124 -4.30 17.79 5.37
N SER A 125 -5.05 18.62 6.11
CA SER A 125 -4.52 19.75 6.89
C SER A 125 -5.08 19.77 8.31
N PRO A 126 -4.39 20.38 9.29
CA PRO A 126 -4.78 20.35 10.70
C PRO A 126 -6.16 20.89 11.05
N ASN A 127 -6.75 21.73 10.20
CA ASN A 127 -8.08 22.29 10.39
C ASN A 127 -8.96 21.90 9.19
N PRO A 128 -9.39 20.63 9.10
CA PRO A 128 -10.19 20.18 7.97
C PRO A 128 -11.57 20.86 7.99
N THR A 129 -12.12 21.10 6.80
CA THR A 129 -13.44 21.73 6.61
C THR A 129 -14.32 20.98 5.61
N LEU A 130 -13.82 19.90 5.00
CA LEU A 130 -14.50 19.15 3.94
C LEU A 130 -15.09 17.86 4.51
N ILE A 131 -16.16 17.36 3.90
CA ILE A 131 -16.73 16.04 4.21
C ILE A 131 -16.08 14.92 3.38
N THR A 132 -15.45 15.28 2.28
CA THR A 132 -14.66 14.40 1.43
C THR A 132 -13.49 15.20 0.89
N ASP A 133 -12.29 14.64 0.96
CA ASP A 133 -11.09 15.26 0.40
C ASP A 133 -10.25 14.21 -0.31
N ASN A 134 -9.42 14.64 -1.27
CA ASN A 134 -8.49 13.78 -1.97
C ASN A 134 -7.12 14.43 -2.09
N LEU A 135 -6.08 13.61 -1.97
CA LEU A 135 -4.70 14.03 -2.11
C LEU A 135 -3.96 13.02 -2.98
N THR A 136 -3.31 13.53 -4.03
CA THR A 136 -2.39 12.76 -4.84
C THR A 136 -0.95 13.06 -4.39
N VAL A 137 -0.25 12.01 -3.95
CA VAL A 137 1.13 12.07 -3.43
C VAL A 137 2.04 11.12 -4.19
N ASN A 138 3.35 11.29 -4.09
CA ASN A 138 4.27 10.30 -4.63
C ASN A 138 4.22 9.01 -3.79
N TYR A 139 4.49 7.88 -4.44
CA TYR A 139 4.61 6.60 -3.76
C TYR A 139 5.64 6.68 -2.62
N GLY A 140 5.29 6.17 -1.45
CA GLY A 140 6.15 6.14 -0.27
C GLY A 140 6.20 7.45 0.53
N GLU A 141 5.50 8.49 0.08
CA GLU A 141 5.34 9.71 0.87
C GLU A 141 4.54 9.42 2.15
N THR A 142 4.90 10.12 3.22
CA THR A 142 4.16 10.06 4.48
C THR A 142 2.94 10.97 4.35
N VAL A 143 1.75 10.40 4.53
CA VAL A 143 0.47 11.12 4.49
C VAL A 143 -0.12 11.17 5.88
N THR A 144 -0.64 12.33 6.28
CA THR A 144 -1.42 12.50 7.50
C THR A 144 -2.83 12.93 7.14
N VAL A 145 -3.81 12.12 7.55
CA VAL A 145 -5.23 12.48 7.50
C VAL A 145 -5.61 13.12 8.83
N TYR A 146 -6.38 14.19 8.77
CA TYR A 146 -6.95 14.90 9.91
C TYR A 146 -8.46 14.73 9.89
N ALA A 147 -9.02 14.50 11.06
CA ALA A 147 -10.45 14.44 11.30
C ALA A 147 -10.82 15.37 12.44
N LYS A 148 -11.97 16.04 12.29
CA LYS A 148 -12.56 16.93 13.27
C LYS A 148 -14.06 16.69 13.35
N GLY A 149 -14.54 16.39 14.54
CA GLY A 149 -15.95 16.33 14.88
C GLY A 149 -16.59 17.71 14.97
N ASP A 150 -17.92 17.72 14.91
CA ASP A 150 -18.74 18.92 15.09
C ASP A 150 -19.47 18.88 16.44
N GLU A 151 -19.84 20.03 16.94
CA GLU A 151 -20.56 20.17 18.22
C GLU A 151 -21.49 21.37 18.20
N GLY A 152 -22.58 21.29 18.97
CA GLY A 152 -23.56 22.36 19.03
C GLY A 152 -24.50 22.24 20.22
N ASN A 153 -25.28 23.30 20.43
CA ASN A 153 -26.22 23.43 21.56
C ASN A 153 -27.67 23.63 21.10
N HIS A 154 -27.93 23.57 19.80
CA HIS A 154 -29.23 23.73 19.20
C HIS A 154 -29.35 22.82 17.99
N ASP A 155 -30.31 21.92 18.02
CA ASP A 155 -30.78 21.19 16.84
C ASP A 155 -32.19 21.72 16.55
N SER A 156 -32.43 22.17 15.32
CA SER A 156 -33.71 22.75 14.91
C SER A 156 -34.89 21.79 15.08
N ASP A 157 -34.60 20.48 15.18
CA ASP A 157 -35.63 19.45 15.21
C ASP A 157 -35.96 18.96 16.63
N TYR A 158 -35.05 19.08 17.63
CA TYR A 158 -35.19 18.32 18.89
C TYR A 158 -34.60 18.96 20.19
N GLY A 159 -34.46 20.28 20.31
CA GLY A 159 -34.27 20.97 21.61
C GLY A 159 -32.95 21.74 21.83
N THR A 160 -32.67 22.10 23.10
CA THR A 160 -31.53 22.94 23.56
C THR A 160 -30.36 22.15 24.14
N GLU A 161 -30.43 20.83 24.05
CA GLU A 161 -29.42 19.91 24.58
C GLU A 161 -28.16 19.93 23.71
N SER A 162 -27.00 19.91 24.35
CA SER A 162 -25.71 19.84 23.66
C SER A 162 -25.54 18.50 22.95
N TRP A 163 -24.94 18.55 21.76
CA TRP A 163 -24.67 17.41 20.91
C TRP A 163 -23.24 17.46 20.34
N TRP A 164 -22.73 16.29 20.00
CA TRP A 164 -21.37 16.08 19.48
C TRP A 164 -21.34 14.98 18.43
N TYR A 165 -20.42 15.11 17.48
CA TYR A 165 -19.99 14.05 16.59
C TYR A 165 -18.55 13.64 16.92
N TYR A 166 -18.40 12.51 17.59
CA TYR A 166 -17.09 12.01 18.00
C TYR A 166 -16.50 11.06 16.96
N ILE A 167 -15.18 11.07 16.85
CA ILE A 167 -14.42 10.20 15.96
C ILE A 167 -14.22 8.86 16.66
N LYS A 168 -14.69 7.79 16.04
CA LYS A 168 -14.48 6.40 16.48
C LYS A 168 -13.18 5.81 15.91
N GLY A 169 -12.79 6.25 14.71
CA GLY A 169 -11.54 5.82 14.09
C GLY A 169 -11.52 5.99 12.57
N PHE A 170 -10.47 5.43 11.97
CA PHE A 170 -10.17 5.43 10.54
C PHE A 170 -10.23 4.00 10.03
N TYR A 171 -10.96 3.78 8.95
CA TYR A 171 -11.33 2.46 8.45
C TYR A 171 -11.20 2.37 6.93
N ASN A 172 -11.19 1.14 6.41
CA ASN A 172 -11.35 0.86 4.98
C ASN A 172 -12.82 0.68 4.59
N SER A 173 -13.08 0.37 3.32
CA SER A 173 -14.44 0.14 2.78
C SER A 173 -15.18 -1.01 3.46
N ASP A 174 -14.47 -2.03 3.93
CA ASP A 174 -15.04 -3.21 4.59
C ASP A 174 -15.15 -3.04 6.12
N HIS A 175 -15.00 -1.81 6.60
CA HIS A 175 -15.03 -1.46 8.03
C HIS A 175 -13.94 -2.18 8.86
N VAL A 176 -12.82 -2.53 8.21
CA VAL A 176 -11.58 -2.96 8.87
C VAL A 176 -10.83 -1.73 9.35
N ILE A 177 -10.39 -1.78 10.61
CA ILE A 177 -9.77 -0.65 11.29
C ILE A 177 -8.33 -0.43 10.85
N TYR A 178 -8.00 0.79 10.47
CA TYR A 178 -6.63 1.26 10.34
C TYR A 178 -6.10 1.83 11.65
N LYS A 179 -6.94 2.62 12.33
CA LYS A 179 -6.65 3.22 13.63
C LYS A 179 -7.94 3.48 14.40
N ALA A 180 -8.02 3.01 15.64
CA ALA A 180 -9.05 3.43 16.58
C ALA A 180 -8.73 4.82 17.13
N SER A 181 -9.76 5.64 17.42
CA SER A 181 -9.56 6.71 18.40
C SER A 181 -9.24 6.05 19.75
N ASN A 182 -8.42 6.71 20.58
CA ASN A 182 -7.67 6.12 21.71
C ASN A 182 -8.52 5.60 22.89
N GLY A 183 -9.63 4.89 22.65
CA GLY A 183 -10.55 4.40 23.68
C GLY A 183 -11.38 5.51 24.34
N ASP A 184 -11.19 6.76 23.94
CA ASP A 184 -11.97 7.90 24.42
C ASP A 184 -13.16 8.15 23.50
N ILE A 185 -14.35 7.86 24.01
CA ILE A 185 -15.64 8.07 23.33
C ILE A 185 -15.88 9.53 22.97
N ASN A 186 -15.13 10.49 23.55
CA ASN A 186 -15.31 11.93 23.32
C ASN A 186 -14.23 12.55 22.42
N THR A 187 -13.59 11.78 21.55
CA THR A 187 -12.54 12.28 20.66
C THR A 187 -13.12 13.19 19.56
N THR A 188 -12.89 14.50 19.64
CA THR A 188 -13.36 15.48 18.63
C THR A 188 -12.32 15.84 17.58
N ASN A 189 -11.04 15.55 17.80
CA ASN A 189 -9.98 15.76 16.81
C ASN A 189 -9.05 14.56 16.84
N ASP A 190 -8.73 14.01 15.67
CA ASP A 190 -7.81 12.88 15.57
C ASP A 190 -7.07 12.88 14.23
N THR A 191 -5.98 12.13 14.18
CA THR A 191 -5.16 11.98 12.97
C THR A 191 -4.79 10.53 12.70
N TYR A 192 -4.49 10.24 11.44
CA TYR A 192 -3.92 8.96 11.03
C TYR A 192 -2.79 9.19 10.03
N THR A 193 -1.60 8.73 10.37
CA THR A 193 -0.38 8.88 9.57
C THR A 193 0.06 7.54 9.00
N PHE A 194 0.36 7.47 7.71
CA PHE A 194 0.79 6.25 7.03
C PHE A 194 1.68 6.55 5.82
N LYS A 195 2.25 5.50 5.23
CA LYS A 195 3.01 5.55 3.96
C LYS A 195 2.08 5.25 2.78
N ALA A 196 2.04 6.15 1.79
CA ALA A 196 1.19 5.98 0.61
C ALA A 196 1.79 4.97 -0.37
N THR A 197 1.34 3.72 -0.32
CA THR A 197 1.84 2.63 -1.19
C THR A 197 0.84 2.17 -2.23
N GLU A 198 -0.39 2.68 -2.17
CA GLU A 198 -1.49 2.32 -3.05
C GLU A 198 -2.55 3.43 -3.04
N ASN A 199 -3.44 3.42 -4.02
CA ASN A 199 -4.65 4.21 -3.94
C ASN A 199 -5.49 3.68 -2.78
N ARG A 200 -5.96 4.58 -1.91
CA ARG A 200 -6.67 4.18 -0.70
C ARG A 200 -7.82 5.12 -0.42
N THR A 201 -8.96 4.55 -0.08
CA THR A 201 -10.07 5.29 0.51
C THR A 201 -10.11 5.02 2.01
N ILE A 202 -10.14 6.09 2.79
CA ILE A 202 -10.21 6.06 4.26
C ILE A 202 -11.55 6.64 4.67
N TYR A 203 -12.33 5.85 5.41
CA TYR A 203 -13.57 6.27 6.02
C TYR A 203 -13.29 6.65 7.46
N VAL A 204 -13.62 7.88 7.83
CA VAL A 204 -13.58 8.32 9.22
C VAL A 204 -14.96 8.10 9.81
N ASP A 205 -15.07 7.19 10.79
CA ASP A 205 -16.35 6.83 11.41
C ASP A 205 -16.66 7.82 12.54
N PHE A 206 -17.74 8.58 12.36
CA PHE A 206 -18.26 9.54 13.33
C PHE A 206 -19.52 9.00 14.01
N ILE A 207 -19.60 9.17 15.32
CA ILE A 207 -20.73 8.77 16.16
C ILE A 207 -21.40 10.00 16.74
N TYR A 208 -22.71 10.09 16.57
CA TYR A 208 -23.54 11.11 17.21
C TYR A 208 -23.75 10.79 18.70
N TYR A 209 -23.57 11.80 19.55
CA TYR A 209 -23.85 11.74 20.97
C TYR A 209 -24.61 12.99 21.41
N LYS A 210 -25.64 12.80 22.25
CA LYS A 210 -26.49 13.85 22.82
C LYS A 210 -26.67 13.59 24.31
N ARG A 211 -26.72 14.65 25.12
CA ARG A 211 -26.94 14.57 26.57
C ARG A 211 -28.28 15.12 27.00
#